data_AF-A0A5N8XGR6-F1
#
_entry.id   AF-A0A5N8XGR6-F1
#
_cell.length_a   1.000
_cell.length_b   1.000
_cell.length_c   1.000
_cell.angle_alpha   90.00
_cell.angle_beta   90.00
_cell.angle_gamma   90.00
#
_symmetry.space_group_name_H-M   'P 1'
#
loop_
_entity.id
_entity.type
_entity.pdbx_description
1 polymer ?
#
loop_
_entity_poly.entity_id
_entity_poly.type
_entity_poly.pdbx_seq_one_letter_code
_entity_poly.pdbx_strand_id
1 'polypeptide(L)' 'MAATSDQRASGFVFNEMTGVRAPYRGRGISVAMKTYGIGFPGLCGVSTVRTLHHPLNLSAIAMNRTMGYVDASW' A
#
# COMPACT_ATOMS: atom_id res chain seq x y z
N MET A 1 11.29 4.60 0.79
CA MET A 1 10.67 4.57 2.13
C MET A 1 9.29 3.97 1.99
N ALA A 2 8.90 3.13 2.95
CA ALA A 2 7.55 2.62 3.07
C ALA A 2 7.12 2.74 4.53
N ALA A 3 5.85 3.08 4.76
CA ALA A 3 5.28 3.21 6.09
C ALA A 3 3.89 2.54 6.11
N THR A 4 3.60 1.78 7.16
CA THR A 4 2.32 1.12 7.36
C THR A 4 1.96 1.22 8.84
N SER A 5 0.77 1.71 9.13
CA SER A 5 0.27 1.86 10.51
C SER A 5 -0.62 0.68 10.89
N ASP A 6 -0.49 0.25 12.14
CA ASP A 6 -1.38 -0.72 12.76
C ASP A 6 -2.68 -0.02 13.15
N GLN A 7 -3.77 -0.38 12.46
CA GLN A 7 -5.12 0.12 12.72
C GLN A 7 -6.04 -1.04 13.11
N ARG A 8 -5.52 -2.08 13.79
CA ARG A 8 -6.27 -3.31 14.07
C ARG A 8 -7.57 -3.07 14.85
N ALA A 9 -7.60 -2.02 15.69
CA ALA A 9 -8.81 -1.60 16.41
C ALA A 9 -9.96 -1.22 15.45
N SER A 10 -9.61 -0.79 14.23
CA SER A 10 -10.52 -0.43 13.15
C SER A 10 -10.66 -1.55 12.10
N GLY A 11 -10.04 -2.72 12.31
CA GLY A 11 -10.16 -3.90 11.44
C GLY A 11 -9.28 -3.90 10.18
N PHE A 12 -8.27 -3.03 10.08
CA PHE A 12 -7.36 -2.98 8.94
C PHE A 12 -5.93 -2.59 9.34
N VAL A 13 -4.99 -2.68 8.41
CA VAL A 13 -3.73 -1.92 8.47
C VAL A 13 -3.73 -0.87 7.36
N PHE A 14 -3.08 0.26 7.59
CA PHE A 14 -3.10 1.36 6.64
C PHE A 14 -1.72 1.56 6.02
N ASN A 15 -1.62 1.43 4.70
CA ASN A 15 -0.42 1.75 3.93
C ASN A 15 -0.38 3.26 3.68
N GLU A 16 0.32 3.95 4.57
CA GLU A 16 0.46 5.41 4.62
C GLU A 16 1.24 5.95 3.42
N MET A 17 2.43 5.38 3.18
CA MET A 17 3.38 5.92 2.20
C MET A 17 4.17 4.80 1.54
N THR A 18 4.38 4.92 0.24
CA THR A 18 5.45 4.22 -0.47
C THR A 18 6.10 5.18 -1.46
N GLY A 19 7.37 5.51 -1.22
CA GLY A 19 8.12 6.48 -2.00
C GLY A 19 9.46 5.92 -2.49
N VAL A 20 9.74 6.12 -3.77
CA VAL A 20 11.02 5.80 -4.42
C VAL A 20 11.64 7.08 -4.96
N ARG A 21 12.92 7.34 -4.62
CA ARG A 21 13.64 8.52 -5.14
C ARG A 21 13.68 8.44 -6.67
N ALA A 22 13.54 9.59 -7.34
CA ALA A 22 13.41 9.66 -8.79
C ALA A 22 14.44 8.83 -9.58
N PRO A 23 15.74 8.83 -9.25
CA PRO A 23 16.75 8.05 -9.98
C PRO A 23 16.58 6.52 -9.93
N TYR A 24 15.76 6.01 -9.01
CA TYR A 24 15.54 4.57 -8.81
C TYR A 24 14.14 4.11 -9.20
N ARG A 25 13.32 4.98 -9.78
CA ARG A 25 11.98 4.61 -10.29
C ARG A 25 12.10 3.67 -11.50
N GLY A 26 11.01 2.96 -11.83
CA GLY A 26 10.97 2.01 -12.94
C GLY A 26 11.65 0.66 -12.67
N ARG A 27 12.27 0.47 -11.50
CA ARG A 27 13.01 -0.77 -11.13
C ARG A 27 12.21 -1.75 -10.27
N GLY A 28 10.89 -1.60 -10.20
CA GLY A 28 10.02 -2.46 -9.36
C GLY A 28 10.13 -2.25 -7.84
N ILE A 29 10.97 -1.33 -7.35
CA ILE A 29 11.23 -1.13 -5.90
C ILE A 29 9.94 -0.85 -5.09
N SER A 30 9.02 -0.05 -5.65
CA SER A 30 7.73 0.25 -4.99
C SER A 30 6.90 -1.03 -4.77
N VAL A 31 6.83 -1.88 -5.79
CA VAL A 31 6.12 -3.16 -5.74
C VAL A 31 6.78 -4.06 -4.72
N ALA A 32 8.11 -4.22 -4.77
CA ALA A 32 8.86 -5.05 -3.82
C ALA A 32 8.61 -4.63 -2.36
N MET A 33 8.67 -3.33 -2.05
CA MET A 33 8.36 -2.83 -0.70
C MET A 33 6.92 -3.13 -0.28
N LYS A 34 5.94 -2.94 -1.17
CA LYS A 34 4.54 -3.22 -0.87
C LYS A 34 4.27 -4.71 -0.70
N THR A 35 4.88 -5.56 -1.53
CA THR A 35 4.77 -7.03 -1.43
C THR A 35 5.35 -7.53 -0.12
N TYR A 36 6.51 -7.01 0.29
CA TYR A 36 7.07 -7.31 1.61
C TYR A 36 6.11 -6.95 2.75
N GLY A 37 5.40 -5.83 2.62
CA GLY A 37 4.40 -5.38 3.59
C GLY A 37 3.12 -6.23 3.68
N ILE A 38 2.84 -7.13 2.72
CA ILE A 38 1.60 -7.95 2.71
C ILE A 38 1.52 -8.92 3.90
N GLY A 39 2.65 -9.25 4.54
CA GLY A 39 2.64 -10.07 5.76
C GLY A 39 2.17 -9.33 7.01
N PHE A 40 2.26 -7.99 7.03
CA PHE A 40 1.96 -7.17 8.20
C PHE A 40 0.49 -7.26 8.69
N PRO A 41 -0.54 -7.25 7.82
CA PRO A 41 -1.93 -7.52 8.22
C PRO A 41 -2.07 -8.80 9.07
N GLY A 42 -1.41 -9.88 8.65
CA GLY A 42 -1.43 -11.16 9.36
C GLY A 42 -0.83 -11.06 10.76
N LEU A 43 0.27 -10.31 10.92
CA LEU A 43 0.87 -10.03 12.24
C LEU A 43 -0.04 -9.18 13.14
N CYS A 44 -0.84 -8.30 12.54
CA CYS A 44 -1.84 -7.50 13.25
C CYS A 44 -3.16 -8.26 13.53
N GLY A 45 -3.33 -9.47 13.00
CA GLY A 45 -4.56 -10.26 13.14
C GLY A 45 -5.72 -9.75 12.29
N VAL A 46 -5.43 -9.03 11.20
CA VAL A 46 -6.45 -8.50 10.27
C VAL A 46 -6.17 -8.96 8.84
N SER A 47 -7.20 -8.98 8.00
CA SER A 47 -7.11 -9.41 6.60
C SER A 47 -7.15 -8.26 5.59
N THR A 48 -7.35 -7.02 6.07
CA THR A 48 -7.64 -5.87 5.22
C THR A 48 -6.48 -4.87 5.23
N VAL A 49 -6.05 -4.44 4.05
CA VAL A 49 -5.13 -3.31 3.87
C VAL A 49 -5.89 -2.16 3.21
N ARG A 50 -5.74 -0.95 3.76
CA ARG A 50 -6.26 0.28 3.16
C ARG A 50 -5.13 1.23 2.79
N THR A 51 -5.40 2.11 1.84
CA THR A 51 -4.49 3.18 1.41
C THR A 51 -5.30 4.25 0.70
N LEU A 52 -4.79 5.48 0.67
CA LEU A 52 -5.42 6.60 -0.03
C LEU A 52 -4.45 7.18 -1.05
N HIS A 53 -4.99 7.61 -2.18
CA HIS A 53 -4.26 8.34 -3.20
C HIS A 53 -5.03 9.57 -3.61
N HIS A 54 -4.30 10.63 -3.95
CA HIS A 54 -4.88 11.71 -4.72
C HIS A 54 -5.42 11.15 -6.06
N PRO A 55 -6.61 11.55 -6.53
CA PRO A 55 -7.23 10.98 -7.74
C PRO A 55 -6.36 11.02 -9.00
N LEU A 56 -5.52 12.06 -9.11
CA LEU A 56 -4.60 12.24 -10.24
C LEU A 56 -3.31 11.41 -10.15
N ASN A 57 -3.09 10.65 -9.08
CA ASN A 57 -1.92 9.78 -8.96
C ASN A 57 -2.15 8.44 -9.68
N LEU A 58 -2.43 8.52 -10.99
CA LEU A 58 -2.86 7.40 -11.82
C LEU A 58 -1.85 6.25 -11.82
N SER A 59 -0.55 6.55 -11.76
CA SER A 59 0.50 5.54 -11.72
C SER A 59 0.47 4.71 -10.43
N ALA A 60 0.31 5.35 -9.27
CA ALA A 60 0.22 4.63 -8.00
C ALA A 60 -1.08 3.83 -7.89
N ILE A 61 -2.19 4.38 -8.38
CA ILE A 61 -3.49 3.71 -8.42
C ILE A 61 -3.41 2.46 -9.31
N ALA A 62 -2.90 2.59 -10.53
CA ALA A 62 -2.77 1.47 -11.47
C ALA A 62 -1.88 0.36 -10.88
N MET A 63 -0.75 0.71 -10.27
CA MET A 63 0.12 -0.26 -9.60
C MET A 63 -0.56 -0.95 -8.42
N ASN A 64 -1.29 -0.23 -7.58
CA ASN A 64 -2.03 -0.85 -6.48
C ASN A 64 -3.10 -1.85 -6.99
N ARG A 65 -3.77 -1.53 -8.11
CA ARG A 65 -4.74 -2.44 -8.73
C ARG A 65 -4.12 -3.75 -9.21
N THR A 66 -2.87 -3.73 -9.72
CA THR A 66 -2.17 -4.99 -10.06
C THR A 66 -1.81 -5.84 -8.84
N MET A 67 -1.86 -5.25 -7.64
CA MET A 67 -1.66 -5.93 -6.36
C MET A 67 -2.97 -6.33 -5.67
N GLY A 68 -4.12 -6.21 -6.35
CA GLY A 68 -5.42 -6.63 -5.82
C GLY A 68 -6.16 -5.56 -5.00
N TYR A 69 -5.67 -4.32 -4.95
CA TYR A 69 -6.45 -3.23 -4.35
C TYR A 69 -7.65 -2.89 -5.24
N VAL A 70 -8.78 -2.62 -4.61
CA VAL A 70 -10.02 -2.18 -5.25
C VAL A 70 -10.44 -0.83 -4.70
N ASP A 71 -11.19 -0.06 -5.50
CA ASP A 71 -11.79 1.18 -5.04
C ASP A 71 -12.88 0.86 -4.00
N ALA A 72 -12.96 1.64 -2.93
CA ALA A 72 -13.91 1.43 -1.86
C ALA A 72 -14.33 2.77 -1.26
N SER A 73 -15.60 2.86 -0.86
CA SER A 73 -16.17 3.98 -0.10
C SER A 73 -16.26 3.58 1.37
N TRP A 74 -15.39 4.13 2.20
CA TRP A 74 -15.33 3.91 3.65
C TRP A 74 -14.97 5.20 4.37
#